data_AF-A0A0C3HQY0-F1
#
_entry.id   AF-A0A0C3HQY0-F1
#
_cell.length_a   1.000
_cell.length_b   1.000
_cell.length_c   1.000
_cell.angle_alpha   90.00
_cell.angle_beta   90.00
_cell.angle_gamma   90.00
#
_symmetry.space_group_name_H-M   'P 1'
#
loop_
_entity.id
_entity.type
_entity.pdbx_description
1 polymer ?
#
loop_
_entity_poly.entity_id
_entity_poly.type
_entity_poly.pdbx_seq_one_letter_code
_entity_poly.pdbx_strand_id
1 'polypeptide(L)'
;MLRVAALNREKENILEGFLIEIEHRRGSNWDMQQYYLSEVNPKLARIGGKISGQTRQFKHTLITQILSQLINNHLELFSAFSCLAMSFFSLNLLGVCPTKKSILSLIKPISDKKRLTENGQGVEDKVKELFEHHLTNQVLIKELFDMQMLHYQQQVQALSEESRAAYLQIKQELNNQKKEE
;
A
#
# COMPACT_ATOMS: atom_id res chain seq x y z
N MET A 1 5.34 -7.75 -8.33
CA MET A 1 6.23 -7.08 -9.31
C MET A 1 5.69 -7.11 -10.74
N LEU A 2 5.42 -8.27 -11.34
CA LEU A 2 4.93 -8.37 -12.74
C LEU A 2 3.73 -7.46 -13.07
N ARG A 3 2.80 -7.27 -12.12
CA ARG A 3 1.66 -6.35 -12.29
C ARG A 3 2.07 -4.87 -12.37
N VAL A 4 3.07 -4.43 -11.60
CA VAL A 4 3.54 -3.03 -11.64
C VAL A 4 4.29 -2.77 -12.94
N ALA A 5 5.14 -3.71 -13.37
CA ALA A 5 5.80 -3.64 -14.66
C ALA A 5 4.80 -3.56 -15.83
N ALA A 6 3.76 -4.40 -15.82
CA ALA A 6 2.70 -4.35 -16.83
C ALA A 6 1.94 -3.01 -16.84
N LEU A 7 1.69 -2.43 -15.65
CA LEU A 7 1.05 -1.12 -15.52
C LEU A 7 1.95 0.02 -16.03
N ASN A 8 3.26 -0.03 -15.81
CA ASN A 8 4.18 0.95 -16.37
C ASN A 8 4.28 0.81 -17.91
N ARG A 9 4.26 -0.40 -18.44
CA ARG A 9 4.14 -0.63 -19.90
C ARG A 9 2.82 -0.07 -20.46
N GLU A 10 1.70 -0.20 -19.73
CA GLU A 10 0.43 0.44 -20.12
C GLU A 10 0.55 1.97 -20.17
N LYS A 11 1.33 2.60 -19.27
CA LYS A 11 1.61 4.05 -19.33
C LYS A 11 2.43 4.40 -20.57
N GLU A 12 3.49 3.64 -20.85
CA GLU A 12 4.35 3.86 -22.02
C GLU A 12 3.52 3.82 -23.31
N ASN A 13 2.67 2.81 -23.47
CA ASN A 13 1.79 2.71 -24.64
C ASN A 13 0.82 3.91 -24.77
N ILE A 14 0.32 4.45 -23.65
CA ILE A 14 -0.53 5.65 -23.68
C ILE A 14 0.27 6.89 -24.11
N LEU A 15 1.51 7.02 -23.61
CA LEU A 15 2.39 8.13 -23.98
C LEU A 15 2.82 8.03 -25.45
N GLU A 16 3.18 6.85 -25.92
CA GLU A 16 3.50 6.60 -27.33
C GLU A 16 2.31 6.91 -28.23
N GLY A 17 1.11 6.45 -27.87
CA GLY A 17 -0.12 6.79 -28.59
C GLY A 17 -0.39 8.30 -28.63
N PHE A 18 -0.09 9.03 -27.55
CA PHE A 18 -0.20 10.48 -27.54
C PHE A 18 0.82 11.16 -28.46
N LEU A 19 2.07 10.69 -28.51
CA LEU A 19 3.09 11.20 -29.43
C LEU A 19 2.70 10.97 -30.90
N ILE A 20 2.13 9.80 -31.22
CA ILE A 20 1.61 9.50 -32.56
C ILE A 20 0.47 10.46 -32.93
N GLU A 21 -0.45 10.73 -31.98
CA GLU A 21 -1.56 11.67 -32.21
C GLU A 21 -1.06 13.10 -32.49
N ILE A 22 -0.02 13.54 -31.77
CA ILE A 22 0.62 14.85 -32.00
C ILE A 22 1.16 14.94 -33.43
N GLU A 23 1.91 13.93 -33.88
CA GLU A 23 2.47 13.93 -35.22
C GLU A 23 1.38 13.88 -36.30
N HIS A 24 0.33 13.07 -36.09
CA HIS A 24 -0.77 12.95 -37.03
C HIS A 24 -1.56 14.25 -37.20
N ARG A 25 -1.67 15.06 -36.13
CA ARG A 25 -2.41 16.33 -36.12
C ARG A 25 -1.54 17.55 -36.34
N ARG A 26 -0.26 17.36 -36.66
CA ARG A 26 0.68 18.45 -36.96
C ARG A 26 0.12 19.34 -38.07
N GLY A 27 0.12 20.66 -37.84
CA GLY A 27 -0.39 21.65 -38.79
C GLY A 27 -1.92 21.83 -38.79
N SER A 28 -2.64 21.20 -37.86
CA SER A 28 -4.07 21.45 -37.63
C SER A 28 -4.30 22.39 -36.45
N ASN A 29 -5.49 23.00 -36.36
CA ASN A 29 -5.92 23.82 -35.21
C ASN A 29 -6.33 22.97 -33.99
N TRP A 30 -5.66 21.84 -33.77
CA TRP A 30 -5.97 20.93 -32.68
C TRP A 30 -5.40 21.42 -31.36
N ASP A 31 -6.25 21.47 -30.33
CA ASP A 31 -5.85 21.80 -28.97
C ASP A 31 -5.23 20.57 -28.29
N MET A 32 -3.91 20.44 -28.46
CA MET A 32 -3.10 19.40 -27.85
C MET A 32 -3.23 19.38 -26.31
N GLN A 33 -3.34 20.56 -25.68
CA GLN A 33 -3.41 20.66 -24.23
C GLN A 33 -4.76 20.14 -23.72
N GLN A 34 -5.86 20.55 -24.35
CA GLN A 34 -7.19 20.06 -24.01
C GLN A 34 -7.23 18.54 -24.16
N TYR A 35 -6.72 17.99 -25.28
CA TYR A 35 -6.73 16.55 -25.52
C TYR A 35 -5.91 15.81 -24.47
N TYR A 36 -4.72 16.32 -24.14
CA TYR A 36 -3.92 15.72 -23.07
C TYR A 36 -4.68 15.69 -21.75
N LEU A 37 -5.32 16.81 -21.38
CA LEU A 37 -6.03 16.94 -20.11
C LEU A 37 -7.30 16.08 -20.03
N SER A 38 -8.05 15.92 -21.13
CA SER A 38 -9.30 15.16 -21.13
C SER A 38 -9.11 13.67 -21.46
N GLU A 39 -8.15 13.32 -22.33
CA GLU A 39 -8.02 11.96 -22.86
C GLU A 39 -6.82 11.19 -22.32
N VAL A 40 -5.69 11.86 -22.11
CA VAL A 40 -4.41 11.18 -21.78
C VAL A 40 -4.16 11.15 -20.28
N ASN A 41 -4.19 12.32 -19.64
CA ASN A 41 -3.91 12.49 -18.22
C ASN A 41 -4.82 11.64 -17.32
N PRO A 42 -6.14 11.51 -17.56
CA PRO A 42 -7.00 10.65 -16.74
C PRO A 42 -6.60 9.17 -16.80
N LYS A 43 -6.14 8.69 -17.98
CA LYS A 43 -5.69 7.31 -18.15
C LYS A 43 -4.38 7.06 -17.38
N LEU A 44 -3.43 7.99 -17.45
CA LEU A 44 -2.18 7.94 -16.68
C LEU A 44 -2.44 7.99 -15.17
N ALA A 45 -3.29 8.90 -14.72
CA ALA A 45 -3.68 9.05 -13.30
C ALA A 45 -4.33 7.76 -12.76
N ARG A 46 -5.24 7.15 -13.54
CA ARG A 46 -5.86 5.86 -13.20
C ARG A 46 -4.82 4.77 -12.98
N ILE A 47 -3.79 4.69 -13.83
CA ILE A 47 -2.71 3.70 -13.65
C ILE A 47 -1.88 4.02 -12.40
N GLY A 48 -1.57 5.29 -12.14
CA GLY A 48 -0.92 5.70 -10.88
C GLY A 48 -1.70 5.26 -9.64
N GLY A 49 -3.03 5.36 -9.69
CA GLY A 49 -3.93 4.83 -8.67
C GLY A 49 -3.84 3.30 -8.52
N LYS A 50 -3.79 2.55 -9.63
CA LYS A 50 -3.60 1.09 -9.61
C LYS A 50 -2.27 0.68 -8.96
N ILE A 51 -1.16 1.36 -9.28
CA ILE A 51 0.16 1.09 -8.68
C ILE A 51 0.15 1.37 -7.18
N SER A 52 -0.44 2.51 -6.77
CA SER A 52 -0.62 2.83 -5.34
C SER A 52 -1.47 1.77 -4.62
N GLY A 53 -2.52 1.28 -5.29
CA GLY A 53 -3.35 0.17 -4.80
C GLY A 53 -2.57 -1.12 -4.58
N GLN A 54 -1.68 -1.49 -5.51
CA GLN A 54 -0.79 -2.65 -5.36
C GLN A 54 0.15 -2.51 -4.17
N THR A 55 0.72 -1.31 -3.95
CA THR A 55 1.57 -1.04 -2.79
C THR A 55 0.81 -1.18 -1.47
N ARG A 56 -0.42 -0.64 -1.42
CA ARG A 56 -1.30 -0.79 -0.26
C ARG A 56 -1.64 -2.26 -0.01
N GLN A 57 -1.94 -3.02 -1.07
CA GLN A 57 -2.24 -4.44 -0.98
C GLN A 57 -1.05 -5.23 -0.45
N PHE A 58 0.15 -5.02 -0.99
CA PHE A 58 1.38 -5.67 -0.53
C PHE A 58 1.62 -5.43 0.96
N LYS A 59 1.54 -4.17 1.40
CA LYS A 59 1.67 -3.79 2.81
C LYS A 59 0.66 -4.55 3.69
N HIS A 60 -0.61 -4.61 3.29
CA HIS A 60 -1.63 -5.35 4.03
C HIS A 60 -1.36 -6.86 4.08
N THR A 61 -0.92 -7.45 2.98
CA THR A 61 -0.55 -8.87 2.92
C THR A 61 0.61 -9.17 3.87
N LEU A 62 1.66 -8.35 3.83
CA LEU A 62 2.83 -8.52 4.68
C LEU A 62 2.48 -8.44 6.16
N ILE A 63 1.72 -7.41 6.57
CA ILE A 63 1.22 -7.27 7.95
C ILE A 63 0.43 -8.52 8.36
N THR A 64 -0.50 -8.97 7.51
CA THR A 64 -1.37 -10.11 7.83
C THR A 64 -0.57 -11.40 7.97
N GLN A 65 0.47 -11.60 7.14
CA GLN A 65 1.36 -12.76 7.24
C GLN A 65 2.18 -12.74 8.52
N ILE A 66 2.79 -11.60 8.87
CA ILE A 66 3.56 -11.44 10.11
C ILE A 66 2.67 -11.73 11.33
N LEU A 67 1.49 -11.10 11.39
CA LEU A 67 0.54 -11.32 12.49
C LEU A 67 0.06 -12.78 12.55
N SER A 68 -0.23 -13.40 11.41
CA SER A 68 -0.64 -14.81 11.38
C SER A 68 0.44 -15.74 11.92
N GLN A 69 1.72 -15.51 11.57
CA GLN A 69 2.82 -16.31 12.07
C GLN A 69 3.01 -16.12 13.58
N LEU A 70 2.95 -14.87 14.06
CA LEU A 70 3.01 -14.56 15.49
C LEU A 70 1.90 -15.25 16.28
N ILE A 71 0.67 -15.18 15.78
CA ILE A 71 -0.49 -15.82 16.40
C ILE A 71 -0.31 -17.34 16.43
N ASN A 72 0.17 -17.94 15.34
CA ASN A 72 0.37 -19.39 15.27
C ASN A 72 1.49 -19.87 16.21
N ASN A 73 2.54 -19.08 16.42
CA ASN A 73 3.64 -19.41 17.33
C ASN A 73 3.27 -19.22 18.80
N HIS A 74 2.27 -18.39 19.10
CA HIS A 74 1.85 -18.03 20.45
C HIS A 74 0.32 -18.12 20.61
N LEU A 75 -0.27 -19.23 20.15
CA LEU A 75 -1.72 -19.40 20.07
C LEU A 75 -2.44 -19.07 21.39
N GLU A 76 -1.90 -19.52 22.52
CA GLU A 76 -2.49 -19.29 23.84
C GLU A 76 -2.52 -17.80 24.21
N LEU A 77 -1.45 -17.05 23.89
CA LEU A 77 -1.34 -15.61 24.14
C LEU A 77 -2.40 -14.82 23.34
N PHE A 78 -2.55 -15.15 22.06
CA PHE A 78 -3.46 -14.45 21.16
C PHE A 78 -4.90 -14.97 21.23
N SER A 79 -5.14 -16.09 21.90
CA SER A 79 -6.47 -16.70 22.08
C SER A 79 -7.44 -15.87 22.90
N ALA A 80 -7.01 -14.76 23.48
CA ALA A 80 -7.83 -13.84 24.26
C ALA A 80 -7.99 -12.46 23.59
N PHE A 81 -7.36 -12.25 22.43
CA PHE A 81 -7.28 -10.91 21.81
C PHE A 81 -8.60 -10.53 21.14
N SER A 82 -9.09 -9.33 21.47
CA SER A 82 -10.15 -8.66 20.71
C SER A 82 -9.59 -8.01 19.44
N CYS A 83 -10.46 -7.61 18.51
CA CYS A 83 -10.03 -6.84 17.34
C CYS A 83 -9.34 -5.52 17.73
N LEU A 84 -9.74 -4.91 18.85
CA LEU A 84 -9.15 -3.68 19.35
C LEU A 84 -7.72 -3.95 19.85
N ALA A 85 -7.53 -5.00 20.63
CA ALA A 85 -6.21 -5.42 21.10
C ALA A 85 -5.26 -5.75 19.93
N MET A 86 -5.75 -6.46 18.91
CA MET A 86 -4.96 -6.78 17.72
C MET A 86 -4.62 -5.53 16.89
N SER A 87 -5.53 -4.56 16.82
CA SER A 87 -5.26 -3.27 16.16
C SER A 87 -4.15 -2.52 16.88
N PHE A 88 -4.25 -2.44 18.21
CA PHE A 88 -3.24 -1.80 19.06
C PHE A 88 -1.88 -2.52 18.94
N PHE A 89 -1.88 -3.85 18.91
CA PHE A 89 -0.69 -4.66 18.69
C PHE A 89 0.01 -4.34 17.39
N SER A 90 -0.73 -4.42 16.28
CA SER A 90 -0.15 -4.15 14.97
C SER A 90 0.38 -2.72 14.86
N LEU A 91 -0.32 -1.74 15.46
CA LEU A 91 0.13 -0.35 15.44
C LEU A 91 1.44 -0.15 16.22
N ASN A 92 1.57 -0.76 17.40
CA ASN A 92 2.79 -0.62 18.21
C ASN A 92 3.95 -1.44 17.64
N LEU A 93 3.69 -2.66 17.14
CA LEU A 93 4.73 -3.53 16.59
C LEU A 93 5.21 -3.06 15.22
N LEU A 94 4.29 -2.67 14.32
CA LEU A 94 4.57 -2.42 12.90
C LEU A 94 4.41 -0.95 12.51
N GLY A 95 3.89 -0.09 13.37
CA GLY A 95 3.54 1.30 13.03
C GLY A 95 2.31 1.42 12.13
N VAL A 96 1.62 0.32 11.85
CA VAL A 96 0.50 0.24 10.90
C VAL A 96 -0.50 -0.82 11.32
N CYS A 97 -1.78 -0.59 11.03
CA CYS A 97 -2.86 -1.51 11.38
C CYS A 97 -3.53 -2.11 10.11
N PRO A 98 -3.80 -3.42 10.07
CA PRO A 98 -4.60 -4.03 9.02
C PRO A 98 -6.07 -3.62 9.15
N THR A 99 -6.86 -3.94 8.13
CA THR A 99 -8.31 -3.66 8.16
C THR A 99 -9.01 -4.53 9.21
N LYS A 100 -10.14 -4.06 9.75
CA LYS A 100 -10.98 -4.85 10.67
C LYS A 100 -11.33 -6.22 10.08
N LYS A 101 -11.62 -6.30 8.79
CA LYS A 101 -11.91 -7.57 8.08
C LYS A 101 -10.71 -8.54 8.15
N SER A 102 -9.51 -8.04 7.90
CA SER A 102 -8.27 -8.84 8.00
C SER A 102 -8.01 -9.31 9.43
N ILE A 103 -8.22 -8.44 10.43
CA ILE A 103 -8.07 -8.79 11.84
C ILE A 103 -9.07 -9.88 12.24
N LEU A 104 -10.32 -9.77 11.81
CA LEU A 104 -11.35 -10.78 12.10
C LEU A 104 -10.99 -12.16 11.54
N SER A 105 -10.30 -12.24 10.40
CA SER A 105 -9.81 -13.53 9.89
C SER A 105 -8.65 -14.12 10.70
N LEU A 106 -7.97 -13.32 11.52
CA LEU A 106 -6.83 -13.75 12.34
C LEU A 106 -7.24 -14.18 13.76
N ILE A 107 -8.37 -13.68 14.24
CA ILE A 107 -8.87 -13.97 15.58
C ILE A 107 -9.87 -15.12 15.47
N LYS A 108 -9.60 -16.25 16.13
CA LYS A 108 -10.61 -17.31 16.27
C LYS A 108 -11.79 -16.80 17.10
N PRO A 109 -13.03 -17.19 16.82
CA PRO A 109 -14.16 -16.83 17.68
C PRO A 109 -13.92 -17.39 19.07
N ILE A 110 -13.70 -16.50 20.03
CA ILE A 110 -13.65 -16.83 21.44
C ILE A 110 -15.07 -16.63 21.96
N SER A 111 -15.59 -17.64 22.67
CA SER A 111 -16.85 -17.52 23.40
C SER A 111 -16.86 -16.24 24.24
N ASP A 112 -17.90 -15.41 24.12
CA ASP A 112 -18.06 -14.15 24.87
C ASP A 112 -17.89 -14.34 26.39
N LYS A 113 -18.12 -15.57 26.89
CA LYS A 113 -17.92 -15.95 28.29
C LYS A 113 -16.46 -15.92 28.76
N LYS A 114 -15.46 -15.86 27.87
CA LYS A 114 -14.01 -15.85 28.21
C LYS A 114 -13.40 -14.44 28.28
N ARG A 115 -14.21 -13.37 28.18
CA ARG A 115 -13.73 -11.98 28.18
C ARG A 115 -13.49 -11.37 29.55
N LEU A 116 -13.85 -12.08 30.61
CA LEU A 116 -13.51 -11.75 31.99
C LEU A 116 -12.49 -12.77 32.50
N THR A 117 -11.48 -12.29 33.21
CA THR A 117 -10.57 -13.18 33.96
C THR A 117 -11.34 -13.92 35.07
N GLU A 118 -10.74 -14.95 35.67
CA GLU A 118 -11.30 -15.64 36.84
C GLU A 118 -11.60 -14.67 38.01
N ASN A 119 -10.95 -13.51 38.03
CA ASN A 119 -11.10 -12.45 39.03
C ASN A 119 -12.10 -11.34 38.60
N GLY A 120 -12.82 -11.52 37.49
CA GLY A 120 -13.81 -10.55 37.00
C GLY A 120 -13.23 -9.29 36.35
N GLN A 121 -11.90 -9.16 36.22
CA GLN A 121 -11.26 -8.08 35.48
C GLN A 121 -11.47 -8.26 33.97
N GLY A 122 -11.59 -7.14 33.24
CA GLY A 122 -11.58 -7.14 31.79
C GLY A 122 -10.27 -7.72 31.27
N VAL A 123 -10.36 -8.65 30.31
CA VAL A 123 -9.18 -9.29 29.69
C VAL A 123 -8.22 -8.27 29.06
N GLU A 124 -8.68 -7.06 28.74
CA GLU A 124 -7.91 -5.97 28.14
C GLU A 124 -6.73 -5.49 29.01
N ASP A 125 -6.89 -5.42 30.33
CA ASP A 125 -5.81 -4.96 31.23
C ASP A 125 -4.69 -6.01 31.37
N LYS A 126 -5.08 -7.29 31.51
CA LYS A 126 -4.13 -8.40 31.56
C LYS A 126 -3.43 -8.64 30.20
N VAL A 127 -4.14 -8.36 29.11
CA VAL A 127 -3.57 -8.36 27.76
C VAL A 127 -2.51 -7.27 27.63
N LYS A 128 -2.73 -6.06 28.15
CA LYS A 128 -1.75 -4.96 28.09
C LYS A 128 -0.42 -5.31 28.78
N GLU A 129 -0.47 -5.97 29.93
CA GLU A 129 0.72 -6.33 30.71
C GLU A 129 1.54 -7.45 30.03
N LEU A 130 0.87 -8.51 29.54
CA LEU A 130 1.49 -9.57 28.73
C LEU A 130 2.06 -9.00 27.41
N PHE A 131 1.40 -7.98 26.87
CA PHE A 131 1.73 -7.31 25.62
C PHE A 131 2.99 -6.44 25.70
N GLU A 132 3.13 -5.64 26.75
CA GLU A 132 4.33 -4.83 26.97
C GLU A 132 5.57 -5.72 27.12
N HIS A 133 5.43 -6.84 27.85
CA HIS A 133 6.50 -7.82 28.00
C HIS A 133 6.88 -8.54 26.69
N HIS A 134 5.89 -8.81 25.82
CA HIS A 134 6.16 -9.50 24.56
C HIS A 134 6.78 -8.56 23.51
N LEU A 135 6.37 -7.29 23.46
CA LEU A 135 6.88 -6.29 22.50
C LEU A 135 8.35 -5.94 22.71
N THR A 136 8.84 -5.88 23.95
CA THR A 136 10.24 -5.59 24.25
C THR A 136 11.22 -6.59 23.61
N ASN A 137 10.75 -7.78 23.23
CA ASN A 137 11.56 -8.84 22.64
C ASN A 137 11.45 -8.94 21.10
N GLN A 138 10.67 -8.07 20.45
CA GLN A 138 10.25 -8.24 19.05
C GLN A 138 10.85 -7.21 18.06
N VAL A 139 11.96 -6.54 18.42
CA VAL A 139 12.65 -5.53 17.59
C VAL A 139 12.92 -6.05 16.17
N LEU A 140 13.32 -7.32 16.05
CA LEU A 140 13.62 -7.97 14.77
C LEU A 140 12.42 -8.04 13.81
N ILE A 141 11.18 -8.12 14.32
CA ILE A 141 9.98 -8.19 13.45
C ILE A 141 9.72 -6.84 12.78
N LYS A 142 9.89 -5.74 13.52
CA LYS A 142 9.73 -4.40 12.96
C LYS A 142 10.79 -4.13 11.90
N GLU A 143 12.05 -4.47 12.18
CA GLU A 143 13.14 -4.34 11.23
C GLU A 143 12.91 -5.17 9.96
N LEU A 144 12.45 -6.41 10.10
CA LEU A 144 12.09 -7.26 8.96
C LEU A 144 10.96 -6.66 8.13
N PHE A 145 9.92 -6.14 8.77
CA PHE A 145 8.82 -5.45 8.09
C PHE A 145 9.31 -4.23 7.30
N ASP A 146 10.10 -3.38 7.94
CA ASP A 146 10.64 -2.17 7.32
C ASP A 146 11.55 -2.50 6.13
N MET A 147 12.42 -3.49 6.27
CA MET A 147 13.32 -3.95 5.21
C MET A 147 12.53 -4.46 4.00
N GLN A 148 11.52 -5.31 4.22
CA GLN A 148 10.68 -5.85 3.14
C GLN A 148 9.86 -4.74 2.46
N MET A 149 9.33 -3.79 3.23
CA MET A 149 8.62 -2.63 2.69
C MET A 149 9.55 -1.72 1.86
N LEU A 150 10.76 -1.45 2.36
CA LEU A 150 11.75 -0.64 1.67
C LEU A 150 12.17 -1.29 0.35
N HIS A 151 12.50 -2.58 0.37
CA HIS A 151 12.89 -3.32 -0.83
C HIS A 151 11.77 -3.32 -1.88
N TYR A 152 10.52 -3.54 -1.45
CA TYR A 152 9.37 -3.44 -2.35
C TYR A 152 9.20 -2.03 -2.94
N GLN A 153 9.36 -0.98 -2.12
CA GLN A 153 9.25 0.41 -2.58
C GLN A 153 10.33 0.75 -3.60
N GLN A 154 11.58 0.34 -3.35
CA GLN A 154 12.69 0.52 -4.29
C GLN A 154 12.42 -0.18 -5.62
N GLN A 155 11.88 -1.40 -5.60
CA GLN A 155 11.48 -2.12 -6.82
C GLN A 155 10.37 -1.39 -7.60
N VAL A 156 9.33 -0.92 -6.91
CA VAL A 156 8.24 -0.16 -7.54
C VAL A 156 8.77 1.14 -8.13
N GLN A 157 9.65 1.82 -7.42
CA GLN A 157 10.28 3.06 -7.88
C GLN A 157 11.12 2.81 -9.14
N ALA A 158 12.04 1.85 -9.09
CA ALA A 158 12.89 1.51 -10.24
C ALA A 158 12.06 1.17 -11.49
N LEU A 159 10.97 0.42 -11.33
CA LEU A 159 10.05 0.10 -12.43
C LEU A 159 9.31 1.33 -12.99
N SER A 160 9.19 2.41 -12.23
CA SER A 160 8.42 3.61 -12.58
C SER A 160 9.28 4.80 -13.02
N GLU A 161 10.60 4.75 -12.89
CA GLU A 161 11.50 5.87 -13.20
C GLU A 161 11.54 6.18 -14.71
N GLU A 162 11.56 5.15 -15.56
CA GLU A 162 11.61 5.32 -17.02
C GLU A 162 10.35 6.00 -17.57
N SER A 163 9.16 5.51 -17.19
CA SER A 163 7.89 6.15 -17.61
C SER A 163 7.70 7.55 -17.00
N ARG A 164 8.36 7.87 -15.88
CA ARG A 164 8.29 9.19 -15.23
C ARG A 164 9.11 10.24 -15.97
N ALA A 165 10.26 9.86 -16.53
CA ALA A 165 11.08 10.76 -17.34
C ALA A 165 10.31 11.22 -18.59
N ALA A 166 9.70 10.28 -19.33
CA ALA A 166 8.89 10.59 -20.50
C ALA A 166 7.69 11.51 -20.18
N TYR A 167 7.00 11.26 -19.06
CA TYR A 167 5.91 12.12 -18.59
C TYR A 167 6.39 13.54 -18.26
N LEU A 168 7.54 13.68 -17.59
CA LEU A 168 8.08 14.98 -17.20
C LEU A 168 8.49 15.82 -18.41
N GLN A 169 9.06 15.20 -19.44
CA GLN A 169 9.39 15.87 -20.69
C GLN A 169 8.13 16.44 -21.37
N ILE A 170 7.10 15.61 -21.54
CA ILE A 170 5.81 16.04 -22.13
C ILE A 170 5.18 17.19 -21.32
N LYS A 171 5.23 17.10 -19.98
CA LYS A 171 4.72 18.16 -19.11
C LYS A 171 5.52 19.47 -19.24
N GLN A 172 6.83 19.39 -19.44
CA GLN A 172 7.68 20.56 -19.67
C GLN A 172 7.37 21.23 -21.03
N GLU A 173 7.24 20.43 -22.09
CA GLU A 173 6.89 20.92 -23.43
C GLU A 173 5.54 21.66 -23.42
N LEU A 174 4.52 21.09 -22.77
CA LEU A 174 3.21 21.75 -22.57
C LEU A 174 3.29 23.07 -21.79
N ASN A 175 4.17 23.16 -20.79
CA ASN A 175 4.33 24.38 -19.99
C ASN A 175 5.13 25.47 -20.73
N ASN A 176 5.99 25.10 -21.67
CA ASN A 176 6.77 26.06 -22.45
C ASN A 176 5.91 26.77 -23.51
N GLN A 177 4.95 26.07 -24.12
CA GLN A 177 3.99 26.68 -25.06
C GLN A 177 3.16 27.81 -24.41
N LYS A 178 2.77 27.66 -23.13
CA LYS A 178 2.05 28.71 -22.38
C LYS A 178 2.83 30.02 -22.17
N LYS A 179 4.14 30.02 -22.42
CA LYS A 179 4.98 31.22 -22.28
C LYS A 179 5.24 31.94 -23.60
N GLU A 180 4.91 31.30 -24.72
CA GLU A 180 5.12 31.83 -26.07
C GLU A 180 3.85 32.46 -26.66
N GLU A 181 2.69 32.29 -26.01
CA GLU A 181 1.42 33.00 -26.24
C GLU A 181 1.27 34.23 -25.33
#